data_AF-A0A6J3KF14-F1
#
_entry.id   AF-A0A6J3KF14-F1
#
_cell.length_a   1.000
_cell.length_b   1.000
_cell.length_c   1.000
_cell.angle_alpha   90.00
_cell.angle_beta   90.00
_cell.angle_gamma   90.00
#
_symmetry.space_group_name_H-M   'P 1'
#
loop_
_entity.id
_entity.type
_entity.pdbx_description
1 polymer ?
#
loop_
_entity_poly.entity_id
_entity_poly.type
_entity_poly.pdbx_seq_one_letter_code
_entity_poly.pdbx_strand_id
1 'polypeptide(L)'
;MSMRPDDHRRKWNREEYERIALQRLQDEIAEEELGIPKQPAVKRELLKQRDYKVDLESKLGKSVVINKNTPSSQTGGYYCNVCDCVVKDSINFLDHINGTKHQRNLGMSMKIERSTLEQVKARFATNKKKLEEKKKDYDLEQRVKELKEEEEKIKEYRKEKRKDKKRKIEEINEDNGGPSDEMAAIMGFSGFGSKKK
;
A
#
# COMPACT_ATOMS: atom_id res chain seq x y z
N MET A 1 16.31 -15.88 61.08
CA MET A 1 17.49 -16.60 60.56
C MET A 1 17.05 -17.44 59.37
N SER A 2 17.27 -16.97 58.15
CA SER A 2 16.86 -17.67 56.92
C SER A 2 17.93 -18.69 56.54
N MET A 3 17.71 -19.97 56.86
CA MET A 3 18.55 -21.05 56.34
C MET A 3 18.31 -21.18 54.84
N ARG A 4 19.34 -20.84 54.05
CA ARG A 4 19.39 -21.14 52.62
C ARG A 4 19.57 -22.65 52.45
N PRO A 5 18.68 -23.37 51.76
CA PRO A 5 18.89 -24.80 51.50
C PRO A 5 20.00 -24.99 50.45
N ASP A 6 21.02 -25.77 50.79
CA ASP A 6 22.23 -26.05 50.01
C ASP A 6 22.05 -27.11 48.89
N ASP A 7 20.80 -27.41 48.50
CA ASP A 7 20.51 -28.51 47.57
C ASP A 7 19.84 -28.01 46.28
N HIS A 8 20.57 -28.08 45.17
CA HIS A 8 20.08 -27.82 43.80
C HIS A 8 19.13 -28.93 43.27
N ARG A 9 18.69 -29.86 44.12
CA ARG A 9 17.77 -30.94 43.77
C ARG A 9 16.35 -30.56 44.20
N ARG A 10 15.43 -30.50 43.25
CA ARG A 10 14.01 -30.16 43.49
C ARG A 10 13.38 -31.18 44.45
N LYS A 11 13.25 -30.82 45.72
CA LYS A 11 12.53 -31.58 46.74
C LYS A 11 11.05 -31.24 46.61
N TRP A 12 10.21 -32.24 46.37
CA TRP A 12 8.77 -32.06 46.29
C TRP A 12 8.20 -32.04 47.70
N ASN A 13 7.83 -30.86 48.19
CA ASN A 13 7.24 -30.68 49.52
C ASN A 13 5.74 -31.00 49.47
N ARG A 14 5.31 -32.13 50.04
CA ARG A 14 3.91 -32.60 49.96
C ARG A 14 2.90 -31.55 50.43
N GLU A 15 3.19 -30.87 51.54
CA GLU A 15 2.32 -29.82 52.11
C GLU A 15 2.16 -28.59 51.19
N GLU A 16 3.18 -28.27 50.40
CA GLU A 16 3.14 -27.15 49.44
C GLU A 16 2.27 -27.53 48.24
N TYR A 17 2.42 -28.76 47.75
CA TYR A 17 1.59 -29.29 46.67
C TYR A 17 0.14 -29.53 47.09
N GLU A 18 -0.10 -29.94 48.32
CA GLU A 18 -1.45 -30.05 48.90
C GLU A 18 -2.12 -28.69 49.03
N ARG A 19 -1.39 -27.65 49.46
CA ARG A 19 -1.91 -26.27 49.46
C ARG A 19 -2.22 -25.76 48.07
N ILE A 20 -1.34 -26.01 47.09
CA ILE A 20 -1.57 -25.63 45.69
C ILE A 20 -2.78 -26.38 45.11
N ALA A 21 -2.98 -27.66 45.48
CA ALA A 21 -4.12 -28.45 45.05
C ALA A 21 -5.44 -27.94 45.66
N LEU A 22 -5.44 -27.64 46.96
CA LEU A 22 -6.60 -27.05 47.64
C LEU A 22 -6.94 -25.67 47.10
N GLN A 23 -5.94 -24.84 46.79
CA GLN A 23 -6.15 -23.53 46.20
C GLN A 23 -6.76 -23.64 44.81
N ARG A 24 -6.29 -24.57 43.96
CA ARG A 24 -6.92 -24.83 42.65
C ARG A 24 -8.35 -25.31 42.78
N LEU A 25 -8.64 -26.19 43.74
CA LEU A 25 -10.00 -26.66 44.00
C LEU A 25 -10.90 -25.54 44.49
N GLN A 26 -10.40 -24.66 45.37
CA GLN A 26 -11.14 -23.48 45.83
C GLN A 26 -11.38 -22.49 44.70
N ASP A 27 -10.41 -22.26 43.83
CA ASP A 27 -10.56 -21.39 42.65
C ASP A 27 -11.58 -21.99 41.66
N GLU A 28 -11.56 -23.30 41.43
CA GLU A 28 -12.54 -24.01 40.59
C GLU A 28 -13.97 -23.93 41.17
N ILE A 29 -14.12 -24.14 42.48
CA ILE A 29 -15.42 -24.02 43.17
C ILE A 29 -15.89 -22.57 43.17
N ALA A 30 -15.00 -21.60 43.40
CA ALA A 30 -15.34 -20.18 43.37
C ALA A 30 -15.73 -19.72 41.96
N GLU A 31 -15.08 -20.23 40.91
CA GLU A 31 -15.48 -20.00 39.52
C GLU A 31 -16.86 -20.60 39.19
N GLU A 32 -17.18 -21.77 39.77
CA GLU A 32 -18.46 -22.46 39.60
C GLU A 32 -19.60 -21.78 40.39
N GLU A 33 -19.33 -21.34 41.64
CA GLU A 33 -20.28 -20.64 42.52
C GLU A 33 -20.53 -19.18 42.09
N LEU A 34 -19.51 -18.48 41.55
CA LEU A 34 -19.67 -17.13 41.00
C LEU A 34 -20.45 -17.10 39.67
N GLY A 35 -20.81 -18.27 39.12
CA GLY A 35 -21.65 -18.38 37.94
C GLY A 35 -21.11 -17.59 36.75
N ILE A 36 -19.79 -17.35 36.71
CA ILE A 36 -19.13 -16.67 35.60
C ILE A 36 -19.22 -17.67 34.46
N PRO A 37 -20.00 -17.41 33.40
CA PRO A 37 -20.01 -18.32 32.27
C PRO A 37 -18.58 -18.43 31.77
N LYS A 38 -18.01 -19.66 31.74
CA LYS A 38 -16.78 -19.99 31.00
C LYS A 38 -16.75 -19.09 29.79
N GLN A 39 -15.77 -18.19 29.74
CA GLN A 39 -15.77 -17.00 28.88
C GLN A 39 -16.51 -17.28 27.57
N PRO A 40 -17.49 -16.43 27.18
CA PRO A 40 -18.36 -16.69 26.04
C PRO A 40 -17.47 -17.09 24.87
N ALA A 41 -17.61 -18.33 24.41
CA ALA A 41 -16.75 -18.93 23.40
C ALA A 41 -16.59 -17.90 22.28
N VAL A 42 -15.40 -17.29 22.21
CA VAL A 42 -15.15 -16.12 21.36
C VAL A 42 -15.63 -16.50 19.98
N LYS A 43 -16.74 -15.90 19.55
CA LYS A 43 -17.32 -16.15 18.23
C LYS A 43 -16.30 -15.62 17.26
N ARG A 44 -15.44 -16.54 16.80
CA ARG A 44 -14.34 -16.21 15.91
C ARG A 44 -14.95 -15.55 14.70
N GLU A 45 -14.47 -14.36 14.39
CA GLU A 45 -14.97 -13.62 13.24
C GLU A 45 -14.77 -14.47 11.99
N LEU A 46 -15.74 -14.34 11.09
CA LEU A 46 -15.72 -15.02 9.80
C LEU A 46 -14.54 -14.50 8.98
N LEU A 47 -14.07 -15.35 8.07
CA LEU A 47 -12.89 -15.04 7.26
C LEU A 47 -13.13 -13.78 6.42
N LYS A 48 -12.55 -12.66 6.85
CA LYS A 48 -12.49 -11.42 6.06
C LYS A 48 -11.37 -11.55 5.03
N GLN A 49 -11.64 -11.04 3.82
CA GLN A 49 -10.61 -10.87 2.81
C GLN A 49 -9.59 -9.84 3.31
N ARG A 50 -8.29 -10.09 3.12
CA ARG A 50 -7.25 -9.13 3.52
C ARG A 50 -7.25 -7.95 2.55
N ASP A 51 -7.20 -6.74 3.10
CA ASP A 51 -7.22 -5.49 2.33
C ASP A 51 -5.82 -4.95 1.99
N TYR A 52 -4.76 -5.56 2.53
CA TYR A 52 -3.38 -5.18 2.25
C TYR A 52 -2.67 -6.21 1.36
N LYS A 53 -1.90 -5.70 0.39
CA LYS A 53 -0.98 -6.53 -0.42
C LYS A 53 0.26 -6.81 0.43
N VAL A 54 0.68 -8.07 0.49
CA VAL A 54 1.89 -8.47 1.23
C VAL A 54 3.11 -8.16 0.36
N ASP A 55 3.93 -7.19 0.78
CA ASP A 55 5.10 -6.74 0.02
C ASP A 55 6.32 -7.62 0.29
N LEU A 56 6.49 -8.65 -0.54
CA LEU A 56 7.59 -9.61 -0.46
C LEU A 56 8.88 -9.13 -1.14
N GLU A 57 8.81 -8.05 -1.92
CA GLU A 57 9.87 -7.58 -2.83
C GLU A 57 10.79 -6.53 -2.21
N SER A 58 10.36 -5.85 -1.15
CA SER A 58 11.08 -4.72 -0.54
C SER A 58 12.45 -5.06 0.06
N LYS A 59 12.69 -6.37 0.31
CA LYS A 59 13.92 -6.92 0.88
C LYS A 59 14.77 -7.71 -0.14
N LEU A 60 14.38 -7.77 -1.41
CA LEU A 60 15.19 -8.42 -2.45
C LEU A 60 16.46 -7.60 -2.72
N GLY A 61 17.61 -8.27 -2.76
CA GLY A 61 18.91 -7.67 -3.08
C GLY A 61 19.61 -6.89 -1.96
N LYS A 62 19.02 -6.82 -0.75
CA LYS A 62 19.65 -6.17 0.41
C LYS A 62 20.35 -7.22 1.28
N SER A 63 21.67 -7.15 1.39
CA SER A 63 22.45 -7.95 2.35
C SER A 63 22.36 -7.31 3.73
N VAL A 64 21.75 -8.01 4.68
CA VAL A 64 21.67 -7.57 6.09
C VAL A 64 22.68 -8.39 6.89
N VAL A 65 23.61 -7.71 7.57
CA VAL A 65 24.56 -8.34 8.48
C VAL A 65 23.83 -8.73 9.77
N ILE A 66 23.76 -10.03 10.05
CA ILE A 66 23.06 -10.57 11.22
C ILE A 66 24.09 -10.76 12.35
N ASN A 67 23.94 -10.00 13.45
CA ASN A 67 24.69 -10.20 14.69
C ASN A 67 23.86 -11.03 15.69
N LYS A 68 24.50 -11.67 16.67
CA LYS A 68 23.81 -12.49 17.69
C LYS A 68 22.77 -11.74 18.54
N ASN A 69 22.84 -10.40 18.58
CA ASN A 69 21.94 -9.54 19.35
C ASN A 69 20.85 -8.85 18.51
N THR A 70 20.75 -9.11 17.19
CA THR A 70 19.69 -8.50 16.38
C THR A 70 18.34 -9.16 16.68
N PRO A 71 17.26 -8.39 16.90
CA PRO A 71 15.93 -8.94 17.14
C PRO A 71 15.49 -9.81 15.96
N SER A 72 14.71 -10.86 16.23
CA SER A 72 14.24 -11.84 15.23
C SER A 72 13.54 -11.20 14.02
N SER A 73 12.98 -9.99 14.18
CA SER A 73 12.37 -9.18 13.13
C SER A 73 13.34 -8.64 12.07
N GLN A 74 14.63 -8.52 12.42
CA GLN A 74 15.71 -8.08 11.53
C GLN A 74 16.62 -9.22 11.08
N THR A 75 16.41 -10.44 11.59
CA THR A 75 17.11 -11.61 11.07
C THR A 75 16.65 -11.88 9.63
N GLY A 76 17.56 -12.35 8.78
CA GLY A 76 17.27 -12.60 7.37
C GLY A 76 16.08 -13.55 7.20
N GLY A 77 15.01 -13.04 6.60
CA GLY A 77 13.75 -13.76 6.39
C GLY A 77 12.52 -12.85 6.48
N TYR A 78 11.35 -13.46 6.30
CA TYR A 78 10.04 -12.87 6.54
C TYR A 78 9.63 -13.13 8.00
N TYR A 79 9.32 -12.07 8.73
CA TYR A 79 8.92 -12.15 10.13
C TYR A 79 7.41 -12.03 10.27
N CYS A 80 6.79 -12.92 11.05
CA CYS A 80 5.37 -12.84 11.39
C CYS A 80 5.17 -12.33 12.82
N ASN A 81 4.52 -11.18 12.97
CA ASN A 81 4.28 -10.53 14.29
C ASN A 81 3.29 -11.30 15.19
N VAL A 82 2.47 -12.19 14.63
CA VAL A 82 1.41 -12.89 15.38
C VAL A 82 1.90 -14.22 15.96
N CYS A 83 2.93 -14.81 15.34
CA CYS A 83 3.44 -16.14 15.69
C CYS A 83 4.92 -16.11 16.11
N ASP A 84 5.54 -14.94 16.11
CA ASP A 84 6.96 -14.71 16.42
C ASP A 84 7.92 -15.70 15.76
N CYS A 85 7.62 -16.08 14.52
CA CYS A 85 8.43 -17.01 13.73
C CYS A 85 9.08 -16.30 12.53
N VAL A 86 10.34 -16.65 12.28
CA VAL A 86 11.09 -16.22 11.10
C VAL A 86 10.97 -17.31 10.05
N VAL A 87 10.39 -16.96 8.91
CA VAL A 87 10.24 -17.84 7.76
C VAL A 87 11.21 -17.40 6.67
N LYS A 88 11.98 -18.34 6.11
CA LYS A 88 13.05 -18.02 5.15
C LYS A 88 12.53 -17.78 3.73
N ASP A 89 11.46 -18.46 3.36
CA ASP A 89 10.90 -18.43 2.01
C ASP A 89 9.62 -17.61 1.92
N SER A 90 9.39 -16.97 0.78
CA SER A 90 8.18 -16.19 0.51
C SER A 90 6.92 -17.07 0.46
N ILE A 91 7.03 -18.27 -0.12
CA ILE A 91 5.92 -19.23 -0.21
C ILE A 91 5.51 -19.70 1.19
N ASN A 92 6.50 -20.09 2.00
CA ASN A 92 6.23 -20.54 3.36
C ASN A 92 5.69 -19.39 4.25
N PHE A 93 6.05 -18.13 3.98
CA PHE A 93 5.45 -16.99 4.68
C PHE A 93 3.97 -16.79 4.30
N LEU A 94 3.62 -16.94 3.01
CA LEU A 94 2.22 -16.91 2.58
C LEU A 94 1.42 -18.06 3.20
N ASP A 95 1.99 -19.27 3.22
CA ASP A 95 1.36 -20.45 3.85
C ASP A 95 1.26 -20.30 5.37
N HIS A 96 2.22 -19.63 6.01
CA HIS A 96 2.18 -19.33 7.43
C HIS A 96 1.02 -18.36 7.77
N ILE A 97 0.89 -17.26 7.02
CA ILE A 97 -0.19 -16.28 7.24
C ILE A 97 -1.55 -16.93 6.90
N ASN A 98 -1.62 -17.86 5.95
CA ASN A 98 -2.83 -18.64 5.64
C ASN A 98 -3.02 -19.85 6.57
N GLY A 99 -2.07 -20.11 7.48
CA GLY A 99 -2.10 -21.24 8.37
C GLY A 99 -3.17 -21.11 9.45
N THR A 100 -3.76 -22.25 9.83
CA THR A 100 -4.80 -22.30 10.88
C THR A 100 -4.32 -21.79 12.23
N LYS A 101 -3.02 -21.89 12.54
CA LYS A 101 -2.41 -21.36 13.76
C LYS A 101 -2.39 -19.83 13.78
N HIS A 102 -1.94 -19.21 12.68
CA HIS A 102 -1.92 -17.76 12.53
C HIS A 102 -3.33 -17.18 12.58
N GLN A 103 -4.26 -17.78 11.84
CA GLN A 103 -5.66 -17.35 11.80
C GLN A 103 -6.37 -17.51 13.15
N ARG A 104 -6.02 -18.56 13.92
CA ARG A 104 -6.56 -18.80 15.27
C ARG A 104 -6.10 -17.74 16.27
N ASN A 105 -4.82 -17.33 16.20
CA ASN A 105 -4.29 -16.26 17.03
C ASN A 105 -4.90 -14.89 16.67
N LEU A 106 -5.24 -14.68 15.39
CA LEU A 106 -6.00 -13.52 14.92
C LEU A 106 -7.50 -13.57 15.30
N GLY A 107 -7.96 -14.63 15.96
CA GLY A 107 -9.36 -14.75 16.37
C GLY A 107 -10.34 -15.01 15.22
N MET A 108 -9.85 -15.37 14.04
CA MET A 108 -10.68 -15.66 12.87
C MET A 108 -10.83 -17.17 12.66
N SER A 109 -11.95 -17.60 12.09
CA SER A 109 -12.15 -18.99 11.66
C SER A 109 -12.03 -19.11 10.15
N MET A 110 -11.48 -20.21 9.64
CA MET A 110 -11.40 -20.51 8.19
C MET A 110 -12.77 -20.81 7.54
N LYS A 111 -13.86 -20.65 8.28
CA LYS A 111 -15.22 -20.89 7.77
C LYS A 111 -15.70 -19.61 7.08
N ILE A 112 -15.94 -19.73 5.77
CA ILE A 112 -16.51 -18.67 4.93
C ILE A 112 -18.04 -18.85 4.92
N GLU A 113 -18.80 -17.77 5.04
CA GLU A 113 -20.25 -17.82 4.85
C GLU A 113 -20.61 -18.05 3.39
N ARG A 114 -21.73 -18.74 3.16
CA ARG A 114 -22.27 -18.90 1.80
C ARG A 114 -22.80 -17.56 1.31
N SER A 115 -22.42 -17.17 0.10
CA SER A 115 -22.82 -15.89 -0.49
C SER A 115 -24.32 -15.82 -0.76
N THR A 116 -24.94 -14.67 -0.48
CA THR A 116 -26.34 -14.38 -0.84
C THR A 116 -26.44 -13.83 -2.26
N LEU A 117 -27.64 -13.88 -2.86
CA LEU A 117 -27.89 -13.35 -4.21
C LEU A 117 -27.57 -11.85 -4.34
N GLU A 118 -27.81 -11.09 -3.28
CA GLU A 118 -27.53 -9.65 -3.23
C GLU A 118 -26.03 -9.35 -3.27
N GLN A 119 -25.22 -10.11 -2.51
CA GLN A 119 -23.75 -10.01 -2.54
C GLN A 119 -23.19 -10.31 -3.94
N VAL A 120 -23.78 -11.28 -4.64
CA VAL A 120 -23.37 -11.63 -6.00
C VAL A 120 -23.68 -10.49 -6.98
N LYS A 121 -24.87 -9.89 -6.92
CA LYS A 121 -25.23 -8.72 -7.73
C LYS A 121 -24.30 -7.53 -7.46
N ALA A 122 -24.00 -7.24 -6.19
CA ALA A 122 -23.05 -6.19 -5.81
C ALA A 122 -21.64 -6.45 -6.37
N ARG A 123 -21.14 -7.70 -6.28
CA ARG A 123 -19.85 -8.09 -6.88
C ARG A 123 -19.84 -7.90 -8.40
N PHE A 124 -20.90 -8.31 -9.10
CA PHE A 124 -21.02 -8.08 -10.54
C PHE A 124 -21.02 -6.60 -10.91
N ALA A 125 -21.71 -5.74 -10.14
CA ALA A 125 -21.68 -4.30 -10.36
C ALA A 125 -20.27 -3.72 -10.16
N THR A 126 -19.55 -4.13 -9.11
CA THR A 126 -18.16 -3.69 -8.89
C THR A 126 -17.21 -4.17 -9.98
N ASN A 127 -17.37 -5.40 -10.48
CA ASN A 127 -16.54 -5.93 -11.56
C ASN A 127 -16.84 -5.23 -12.89
N LYS A 128 -18.10 -4.91 -13.18
CA LYS A 128 -18.47 -4.09 -14.34
C LYS A 128 -17.84 -2.69 -14.26
N LYS A 129 -17.95 -2.02 -13.12
CA LYS A 129 -17.29 -0.71 -12.89
C LYS A 129 -15.78 -0.77 -13.09
N LYS A 130 -15.10 -1.77 -12.51
CA LYS A 130 -13.64 -1.97 -12.72
C LYS A 130 -13.28 -2.24 -14.18
N LEU A 131 -14.14 -2.94 -14.92
CA LEU A 131 -13.92 -3.20 -16.34
C LEU A 131 -14.16 -1.94 -17.19
N GLU A 132 -15.14 -1.11 -16.82
CA GLU A 132 -15.38 0.20 -17.43
C GLU A 132 -14.25 1.19 -17.12
N GLU A 133 -13.73 1.23 -15.90
CA GLU A 133 -12.56 2.05 -15.53
C GLU A 133 -11.34 1.66 -16.37
N LYS A 134 -11.05 0.35 -16.47
CA LYS A 134 -9.98 -0.13 -17.37
C LYS A 134 -10.22 0.24 -18.83
N LYS A 135 -11.47 0.25 -19.29
CA LYS A 135 -11.82 0.71 -20.65
C LYS A 135 -11.58 2.21 -20.82
N LYS A 136 -11.93 3.02 -19.82
CA LYS A 136 -11.66 4.46 -19.82
C LYS A 136 -10.17 4.78 -19.85
N ASP A 137 -9.33 3.93 -19.26
CA ASP A 137 -7.87 4.06 -19.39
C ASP A 137 -7.40 3.88 -20.84
N TYR A 138 -8.06 3.03 -21.63
CA TYR A 138 -7.83 2.97 -23.08
C TYR A 138 -8.42 4.20 -23.82
N ASP A 139 -9.51 4.79 -23.32
CA ASP A 139 -10.05 6.04 -23.86
C ASP A 139 -9.15 7.26 -23.56
N LEU A 140 -8.21 7.19 -22.61
CA LEU A 140 -7.19 8.24 -22.42
C LEU A 140 -6.32 8.41 -23.66
N GLU A 141 -6.03 7.35 -24.43
CA GLU A 141 -5.36 7.50 -25.73
C GLU A 141 -6.20 8.28 -26.73
N GLN A 142 -7.52 8.11 -26.72
CA GLN A 142 -8.42 8.88 -27.56
C GLN A 142 -8.48 10.34 -27.09
N ARG A 143 -8.55 10.58 -25.78
CA ARG A 143 -8.51 11.93 -25.19
C ARG A 143 -7.18 12.65 -25.44
N VAL A 144 -6.06 11.92 -25.46
CA VAL A 144 -4.74 12.46 -25.81
C VAL A 144 -4.66 12.78 -27.32
N LYS A 145 -5.34 12.01 -28.17
CA LYS A 145 -5.46 12.35 -29.60
C LYS A 145 -6.31 13.60 -29.81
N GLU A 146 -7.45 13.72 -29.14
CA GLU A 146 -8.30 14.92 -29.19
C GLU A 146 -7.55 16.18 -28.71
N LEU A 147 -6.82 16.08 -27.58
CA LEU A 147 -5.98 17.18 -27.09
C LEU A 147 -4.86 17.57 -28.07
N LYS A 148 -4.24 16.59 -28.74
CA LYS A 148 -3.24 16.85 -29.78
C LYS A 148 -3.85 17.54 -31.00
N GLU A 149 -5.04 17.13 -31.44
CA GLU A 149 -5.76 17.76 -32.54
C GLU A 149 -6.20 19.19 -32.20
N GLU A 150 -6.64 19.44 -30.96
CA GLU A 150 -6.93 20.80 -30.48
C GLU A 150 -5.68 21.68 -30.43
N GLU A 151 -4.55 21.14 -29.93
CA GLU A 151 -3.28 21.87 -29.96
C GLU A 151 -2.79 22.16 -31.38
N GLU A 152 -2.99 21.24 -32.32
CA GLU A 152 -2.67 21.42 -33.73
C GLU A 152 -3.54 22.50 -34.36
N LYS A 153 -4.85 22.49 -34.12
CA LYS A 153 -5.77 23.54 -34.56
C LYS A 153 -5.41 24.91 -33.96
N ILE A 154 -5.00 24.97 -32.70
CA ILE A 154 -4.54 26.21 -32.06
C ILE A 154 -3.21 26.68 -32.68
N LYS A 155 -2.29 25.76 -32.99
CA LYS A 155 -1.02 26.08 -33.66
C LYS A 155 -1.26 26.57 -35.09
N GLU A 156 -2.20 25.98 -35.81
CA GLU A 156 -2.61 26.40 -37.15
C GLU A 156 -3.26 27.78 -37.13
N TYR A 157 -4.21 28.02 -36.23
CA TYR A 157 -4.81 29.33 -36.04
C TYR A 157 -3.79 30.41 -35.66
N ARG A 158 -2.78 30.06 -34.83
CA ARG A 158 -1.65 30.95 -34.52
C ARG A 158 -0.75 31.21 -35.74
N LYS A 159 -0.54 30.21 -36.60
CA LYS A 159 0.24 30.36 -37.85
C LYS A 159 -0.51 31.21 -38.87
N GLU A 160 -1.81 31.02 -39.03
CA GLU A 160 -2.66 31.85 -39.90
C GLU A 160 -2.70 33.29 -39.41
N LYS A 161 -2.94 33.53 -38.12
CA LYS A 161 -2.83 34.89 -37.55
C LYS A 161 -1.47 35.54 -37.76
N ARG A 162 -0.38 34.77 -37.79
CA ARG A 162 0.96 35.29 -38.11
C ARG A 162 1.12 35.57 -39.61
N LYS A 163 0.56 34.74 -40.49
CA LYS A 163 0.58 34.97 -41.94
C LYS A 163 -0.29 36.16 -42.34
N ASP A 164 -1.48 36.31 -41.76
CA ASP A 164 -2.35 37.46 -42.00
C ASP A 164 -1.72 38.75 -41.50
N LYS A 165 -1.05 38.72 -40.34
CA LYS A 165 -0.25 39.87 -39.88
C LYS A 165 0.88 40.20 -40.84
N LYS A 166 1.58 39.21 -41.39
CA LYS A 166 2.65 39.43 -42.38
C LYS A 166 2.11 40.03 -43.69
N ARG A 167 1.02 39.49 -44.23
CA ARG A 167 0.35 40.04 -45.42
C ARG A 167 -0.12 41.48 -45.19
N LYS A 168 -0.67 41.76 -44.01
CA LYS A 168 -1.10 43.12 -43.65
C LYS A 168 0.09 44.08 -43.48
N ILE A 169 1.25 43.59 -43.03
CA ILE A 169 2.49 44.38 -42.96
C ILE A 169 3.09 44.60 -44.36
N GLU A 170 2.99 43.62 -45.27
CA GLU A 170 3.40 43.76 -46.67
C GLU A 170 2.50 44.77 -47.42
N GLU A 171 1.18 44.71 -47.24
CA GLU A 171 0.24 45.71 -47.78
C GLU A 171 0.51 47.12 -47.20
N ILE A 172 0.86 47.23 -45.91
CA ILE A 172 1.21 48.52 -45.30
C ILE A 172 2.58 49.04 -45.79
N ASN A 173 3.52 48.15 -46.14
CA ASN A 173 4.83 48.52 -46.71
C ASN A 173 4.75 48.92 -48.18
N GLU A 174 3.80 48.41 -48.95
CA GLU A 174 3.60 48.82 -50.36
C GLU A 174 2.94 50.21 -50.47
N ASP A 175 2.18 50.66 -49.47
CA ASP A 175 1.50 51.97 -49.47
C ASP A 175 2.25 53.10 -48.73
N ASN A 176 3.38 52.83 -48.03
CA ASN A 176 4.17 53.87 -47.36
C ASN A 176 5.69 53.62 -47.49
N GLY A 177 6.34 54.40 -48.36
CA GLY A 177 7.79 54.48 -48.42
C GLY A 177 8.38 55.16 -47.16
N GLY A 178 8.92 54.34 -46.24
CA GLY A 178 9.73 54.74 -45.06
C GLY A 178 8.88 55.11 -43.83
N PRO A 179 9.20 54.64 -42.59
CA PRO A 179 10.54 54.46 -42.01
C PRO A 179 10.72 53.12 -41.25
N SER A 180 11.60 52.25 -41.75
CA SER A 180 11.83 50.91 -41.17
C SER A 180 12.81 50.88 -39.97
N ASP A 181 13.34 52.01 -39.51
CA ASP A 181 14.45 52.04 -38.55
C ASP A 181 14.00 52.28 -37.09
N GLU A 182 13.03 53.16 -36.85
CA GLU A 182 12.57 53.48 -35.49
C GLU A 182 11.62 52.41 -34.91
N MET A 183 10.78 51.82 -35.75
CA MET A 183 9.82 50.80 -35.30
C MET A 183 10.50 49.44 -35.03
N ALA A 184 11.65 49.17 -35.68
CA ALA A 184 12.49 48.00 -35.41
C ALA A 184 13.28 48.13 -34.09
N ALA A 185 13.70 49.36 -33.74
CA ALA A 185 14.34 49.67 -32.48
C ALA A 185 13.37 49.55 -31.28
N ILE A 186 12.10 49.93 -31.45
CA ILE A 186 11.05 49.78 -30.42
C ILE A 186 10.63 48.31 -30.23
N MET A 187 10.66 47.49 -31.29
CA MET A 187 10.34 46.05 -31.24
C MET A 187 11.53 45.14 -30.87
N GLY A 188 12.69 45.70 -30.52
CA GLY A 188 13.83 44.94 -30.00
C GLY A 188 14.64 44.15 -31.04
N PHE A 189 14.52 44.46 -32.34
CA PHE A 189 15.39 43.89 -33.39
C PHE A 189 16.71 44.67 -33.46
N SER A 190 17.46 44.71 -32.36
CA SER A 190 18.82 45.26 -32.37
C SER A 190 19.80 44.20 -32.87
N GLY A 191 20.25 44.36 -34.12
CA GLY A 191 21.51 43.87 -34.69
C GLY A 191 22.11 42.57 -34.12
N PHE A 192 21.80 41.44 -34.78
CA PHE A 192 22.58 40.21 -34.61
C PHE A 192 23.92 40.34 -35.34
N GLY A 193 24.93 40.87 -34.62
CA GLY A 193 26.35 40.56 -34.80
C GLY A 193 27.04 41.06 -36.07
N SER A 194 27.56 42.29 -36.04
CA SER A 194 28.71 42.68 -36.88
C SER A 194 29.99 42.71 -36.04
N LYS A 195 30.96 41.85 -36.38
CA LYS A 195 32.41 42.13 -36.22
C LYS A 195 33.29 41.15 -37.02
N LYS A 196 33.77 41.68 -38.15
CA LYS A 196 35.08 41.54 -38.81
C LYS A 196 36.14 40.67 -38.12
N LYS A 197 36.58 39.60 -38.79
CA LYS A 197 37.90 39.44 -39.44
C LYS A 197 37.90 38.19 -40.29
#